data_AF-A0A2K9PPY8-F1
#
_entry.id   AF-A0A2K9PPY8-F1
#
_cell.length_a   1.000
_cell.length_b   1.000
_cell.length_c   1.000
_cell.angle_alpha   90.00
_cell.angle_beta   90.00
_cell.angle_gamma   90.00
#
_symmetry.space_group_name_H-M   'P 1'
#
loop_
_entity.id
_entity.type
_entity.pdbx_description
1 polymer ?
#
loop_
_entity_poly.entity_id
_entity_poly.type
_entity_poly.pdbx_seq_one_letter_code
_entity_poly.pdbx_strand_id
1 'polypeptide(L)'
;MNKFFKKIIDETPRDVQIFVDKYEEITMRIHQLLKLKGLTQKDLAELLGKRPSEISKWLNDGHNLTLKTISKIEAVLDENIINIPQKQSFNLFEEDPILQGNKSFTVFRNIQNKEEEIAFKEFSSRPLLAKIA
;
A
#
# COMPACT_ATOMS: atom_id res chain seq x y z
N MET A 1 2.33 -22.48 -16.62
CA MET A 1 1.84 -22.75 -15.24
C MET A 1 1.38 -24.20 -15.17
N ASN A 2 1.83 -24.97 -14.16
CA ASN A 2 1.46 -26.38 -14.00
C ASN A 2 -0.03 -26.52 -13.62
N LYS A 3 -0.75 -27.45 -14.26
CA LYS A 3 -2.21 -27.67 -14.13
C LYS A 3 -2.66 -27.90 -12.68
N PHE A 4 -1.78 -28.50 -11.87
CA PHE A 4 -2.02 -28.71 -10.44
C PHE A 4 -2.12 -27.39 -9.66
N PHE A 5 -1.19 -26.47 -9.88
CA PHE A 5 -1.17 -25.17 -9.18
C PHE A 5 -2.37 -24.30 -9.57
N LYS A 6 -2.78 -24.35 -10.84
CA LYS A 6 -3.97 -23.62 -11.31
C LYS A 6 -5.22 -24.06 -10.56
N LYS A 7 -5.40 -25.37 -10.37
CA LYS A 7 -6.52 -25.93 -9.60
C LYS A 7 -6.54 -25.45 -8.16
N ILE A 8 -5.38 -25.41 -7.49
CA ILE A 8 -5.28 -24.91 -6.11
C ILE A 8 -5.67 -23.43 -6.03
N ILE A 9 -5.21 -22.60 -6.96
CA ILE A 9 -5.56 -21.18 -7.02
C ILE A 9 -7.08 -21.02 -7.23
N ASP A 10 -7.66 -21.78 -8.16
CA ASP A 10 -9.10 -21.72 -8.48
C ASP A 10 -9.99 -22.17 -7.30
N GLU A 11 -9.51 -23.09 -6.45
CA GLU A 11 -10.21 -23.60 -5.26
C GLU A 11 -9.95 -22.78 -3.98
N THR A 12 -9.04 -21.81 -4.03
CA THR A 12 -8.68 -21.00 -2.85
C THR A 12 -9.83 -20.06 -2.46
N PRO A 13 -10.25 -20.05 -1.18
CA PRO A 13 -11.29 -19.15 -0.70
C PRO A 13 -11.00 -17.66 -0.98
N ARG A 14 -12.05 -16.89 -1.26
CA ARG A 14 -11.90 -15.49 -1.70
C ARG A 14 -11.23 -14.60 -0.65
N ASP A 15 -11.52 -14.84 0.63
CA ASP A 15 -10.92 -14.15 1.76
C ASP A 15 -9.41 -14.42 1.86
N VAL A 16 -8.96 -15.63 1.55
CA VAL A 16 -7.53 -15.98 1.52
C VAL A 16 -6.82 -15.24 0.38
N GLN A 17 -7.43 -15.18 -0.80
CA GLN A 17 -6.88 -14.41 -1.93
C GLN A 17 -6.72 -12.93 -1.54
N ILE A 18 -7.79 -12.33 -0.99
CA ILE A 18 -7.78 -10.92 -0.55
C ILE A 18 -6.73 -10.68 0.54
N PHE A 19 -6.55 -11.62 1.47
CA PHE A 19 -5.54 -11.51 2.52
C PHE A 19 -4.13 -11.50 1.94
N VAL A 20 -3.81 -12.42 1.03
CA VAL A 20 -2.50 -12.52 0.38
C VAL A 20 -2.19 -11.24 -0.40
N ASP A 21 -3.14 -10.79 -1.23
CA ASP A 21 -2.98 -9.58 -2.04
C ASP A 21 -2.71 -8.35 -1.14
N LYS A 22 -3.52 -8.16 -0.09
CA LYS A 22 -3.33 -7.03 0.85
C LYS A 22 -2.02 -7.13 1.63
N TYR A 23 -1.66 -8.34 2.08
CA TYR A 23 -0.43 -8.55 2.82
C TYR A 23 0.81 -8.23 1.95
N GLU A 24 0.81 -8.66 0.69
CA GLU A 24 1.88 -8.36 -0.26
C GLU A 24 1.99 -6.85 -0.49
N GLU A 25 0.87 -6.16 -0.77
CA GLU A 25 0.87 -4.71 -0.96
C GLU A 25 1.39 -3.94 0.26
N ILE A 26 0.96 -4.34 1.46
CA ILE A 26 1.40 -3.72 2.72
C ILE A 26 2.90 -3.91 2.95
N THR A 27 3.40 -5.14 2.81
CA THR A 27 4.82 -5.45 3.01
C THR A 27 5.69 -4.76 1.96
N MET A 28 5.26 -4.74 0.69
CA MET A 28 5.91 -3.98 -0.38
C MET A 28 5.99 -2.48 -0.06
N ARG A 29 4.89 -1.87 0.42
CA ARG A 29 4.89 -0.46 0.82
C ARG A 29 5.88 -0.20 1.95
N ILE A 30 5.95 -1.07 2.95
CA ILE A 30 6.94 -0.95 4.04
C ILE A 30 8.36 -1.02 3.47
N HIS A 31 8.66 -1.98 2.59
CA HIS A 31 9.98 -2.08 1.95
C HIS A 31 10.34 -0.84 1.13
N GLN A 32 9.37 -0.26 0.41
CA GLN A 32 9.57 0.98 -0.34
C GLN A 32 9.91 2.14 0.59
N LEU A 33 9.16 2.32 1.69
CA LEU A 33 9.40 3.38 2.66
C LEU A 33 10.78 3.24 3.32
N LEU A 34 11.17 2.02 3.70
CA LEU A 34 12.52 1.77 4.24
C LEU A 34 13.60 2.14 3.23
N LYS A 35 13.45 1.72 1.96
CA LYS A 35 14.40 2.05 0.91
C LYS A 35 14.49 3.55 0.65
N LEU A 36 13.36 4.27 0.60
CA LEU A 36 13.31 5.71 0.40
C LEU A 36 14.01 6.49 1.51
N LYS A 37 13.91 6.00 2.75
CA LYS A 37 14.53 6.62 3.94
C LYS A 37 15.95 6.10 4.23
N GLY A 38 16.50 5.22 3.39
CA GLY A 38 17.82 4.61 3.60
C GLY A 38 17.90 3.72 4.84
N LEU A 39 16.76 3.20 5.30
CA LEU A 39 16.65 2.36 6.50
C LEU A 39 16.69 0.87 6.14
N THR A 40 17.25 0.08 7.04
CA THR A 40 17.21 -1.37 7.00
C THR A 40 16.08 -1.92 7.89
N GLN A 41 15.78 -3.23 7.77
CA GLN A 41 14.85 -3.88 8.70
C GLN A 41 15.37 -3.87 10.15
N LYS A 42 16.70 -3.82 10.33
CA LYS A 42 17.33 -3.71 11.65
C LYS A 42 17.03 -2.34 12.26
N ASP A 43 17.15 -1.27 11.48
CA ASP A 43 16.85 0.09 11.94
C ASP A 43 15.37 0.23 12.29
N LEU A 44 14.48 -0.36 11.48
CA LEU A 44 13.05 -0.43 11.82
C LEU A 44 12.81 -1.16 13.15
N ALA A 45 13.54 -2.24 13.41
CA ALA A 45 13.45 -2.96 14.67
C ALA A 45 13.88 -2.07 15.86
N GLU A 46 14.98 -1.32 15.70
CA GLU A 46 15.48 -0.38 16.71
C GLU A 46 14.46 0.75 16.98
N LEU A 47 13.90 1.36 15.93
CA LEU A 47 12.87 2.40 16.04
C LEU A 47 11.60 1.91 16.78
N LEU A 48 11.22 0.65 16.58
CA LEU A 48 10.04 0.06 17.21
C LEU A 48 10.31 -0.54 18.60
N GLY A 49 11.57 -0.60 19.05
CA GLY A 49 11.97 -1.33 20.26
C GLY A 49 11.67 -2.82 20.16
N LYS A 50 11.92 -3.43 18.99
CA LYS A 50 11.62 -4.82 18.65
C LYS A 50 12.86 -5.60 18.24
N ARG A 51 12.76 -6.93 18.23
CA ARG A 51 13.85 -7.78 17.77
C ARG A 51 13.86 -7.81 16.23
N PRO A 52 15.04 -7.79 15.57
CA PRO A 52 15.12 -7.93 14.11
C PRO A 52 14.41 -9.18 13.57
N SER A 53 14.38 -10.26 14.34
CA SER A 53 13.65 -11.49 13.99
C SER A 53 12.13 -11.34 14.01
N GLU A 54 11.57 -10.41 14.80
CA GLU A 54 10.13 -10.08 14.74
C GLU A 54 9.82 -9.34 13.43
N ILE A 55 10.68 -8.39 13.03
CA ILE A 55 10.50 -7.63 11.78
C ILE A 55 10.64 -8.56 10.55
N SER A 56 11.64 -9.45 10.55
CA SER A 56 11.80 -10.43 9.47
C SER A 56 10.57 -11.32 9.32
N LYS A 57 9.99 -11.75 10.45
CA LYS A 57 8.77 -12.56 10.42
C LYS A 57 7.60 -11.84 9.77
N TRP A 58 7.45 -10.54 10.07
CA TRP A 58 6.39 -9.71 9.52
C TRP A 58 6.55 -9.36 8.05
N LEU A 59 7.78 -9.25 7.55
CA LEU A 59 8.04 -8.77 6.19
C LEU A 59 8.37 -9.89 5.21
N ASN A 60 8.98 -10.98 5.67
CA ASN A 60 9.47 -12.06 4.80
C ASN A 60 8.67 -13.36 4.97
N ASP A 61 8.25 -13.71 6.20
CA ASP A 61 7.75 -15.05 6.51
C ASP A 61 6.21 -15.16 6.52
N GLY A 62 5.49 -14.14 6.06
CA GLY A 62 4.03 -14.20 5.94
C GLY A 62 3.27 -14.03 7.25
N HIS A 63 3.92 -13.59 8.34
CA HIS A 63 3.22 -13.40 9.61
C HIS A 63 2.24 -12.22 9.54
N ASN A 64 1.00 -12.48 9.94
CA ASN A 64 -0.05 -11.47 9.96
C ASN A 64 0.35 -10.24 10.81
N LEU A 65 0.23 -9.06 10.20
CA LEU A 65 0.41 -7.78 10.85
C LEU A 65 -0.93 -7.31 11.43
N THR A 66 -0.96 -7.01 12.72
CA THR A 66 -2.14 -6.36 13.31
C THR A 66 -2.21 -4.91 12.84
N LEU A 67 -3.43 -4.34 12.77
CA LEU A 67 -3.60 -2.91 12.49
C LEU A 67 -2.78 -2.04 13.45
N LYS A 68 -2.72 -2.42 14.74
CA LYS A 68 -1.89 -1.74 15.75
C LYS A 68 -0.40 -1.78 15.41
N THR A 69 0.10 -2.87 14.83
CA THR A 69 1.49 -2.97 14.38
C THR A 69 1.72 -2.03 13.19
N ILE A 70 0.80 -2.03 12.22
CA ILE A 70 0.89 -1.17 11.05
C ILE A 70 0.92 0.30 11.47
N SER A 71 -0.01 0.74 12.34
CA SER A 71 -0.03 2.12 12.84
C SER A 71 1.23 2.53 13.59
N LYS A 72 1.89 1.59 14.29
CA LYS A 72 3.19 1.87 14.91
C LYS A 72 4.28 2.07 13.86
N ILE A 73 4.28 1.28 12.79
CA ILE A 73 5.22 1.43 11.68
C ILE A 73 4.98 2.78 10.99
N GLU A 74 3.73 3.14 10.70
CA GLU A 74 3.36 4.44 10.13
C GLU A 74 3.88 5.60 11.02
N ALA A 75 3.70 5.50 12.34
CA ALA A 75 4.17 6.52 13.28
C ALA A 75 5.69 6.67 13.35
N VAL A 76 6.46 5.58 13.27
CA VAL A 76 7.95 5.68 13.30
C VAL A 76 8.55 6.05 11.95
N LEU A 77 7.85 5.75 10.85
CA LEU A 77 8.28 6.13 9.51
C LEU A 77 7.75 7.50 9.08
N ASP A 78 6.77 8.04 9.81
CA ASP A 78 6.06 9.30 9.49
C ASP A 78 5.43 9.29 8.09
N GLU A 79 4.83 8.16 7.72
CA GLU A 79 4.28 7.90 6.38
C GLU A 79 3.08 6.96 6.43
N ASN A 80 2.14 7.12 5.50
CA ASN A 80 0.98 6.22 5.41
C ASN A 80 1.35 4.90 4.69
N ILE A 81 0.88 3.79 5.25
CA ILE A 81 0.99 2.44 4.67
C ILE A 81 -0.37 2.00 4.13
N ILE A 82 -1.45 2.22 4.88
CA ILE A 82 -2.82 1.88 4.44
C ILE A 82 -3.61 3.14 4.16
N ASN A 83 -4.10 3.27 2.92
CA ASN A 83 -4.97 4.37 2.55
C ASN A 83 -6.43 3.93 2.51
N ILE A 84 -7.31 4.69 3.17
CA ILE A 84 -8.75 4.45 3.19
C ILE A 84 -9.39 5.20 2.01
N PRO A 85 -10.14 4.51 1.12
CA PRO A 85 -10.83 5.17 0.03
C PRO A 85 -11.74 6.28 0.54
N GLN A 86 -11.58 7.49 0.01
CA GLN A 86 -12.44 8.61 0.38
C GLN A 86 -13.67 8.65 -0.52
N LYS A 87 -14.82 8.96 0.10
CA LYS A 87 -16.08 9.16 -0.60
C LYS A 87 -16.06 10.52 -1.31
N GLN A 88 -16.06 10.52 -2.64
CA GLN A 88 -16.26 11.72 -3.43
C GLN A 88 -17.68 11.71 -4.00
N SER A 89 -18.50 12.68 -3.59
CA SER A 89 -19.82 12.92 -4.18
C SER A 89 -19.68 13.95 -5.30
N PHE A 90 -19.97 13.54 -6.52
CA PHE A 90 -20.06 14.46 -7.65
C PHE A 90 -21.53 14.80 -7.86
N ASN A 91 -21.85 16.10 -7.81
CA ASN A 91 -23.12 16.62 -8.27
C ASN A 91 -22.93 17.07 -9.72
N LEU A 92 -23.48 16.33 -10.66
CA LEU A 92 -23.53 16.75 -12.05
C LEU A 92 -24.81 17.58 -12.21
N PHE A 93 -24.65 18.89 -12.36
CA PHE A 93 -25.74 19.74 -12.82
C PHE A 93 -25.83 19.54 -14.34
N GLU A 94 -26.78 18.71 -14.79
CA GLU A 94 -27.17 18.72 -16.20
C GLU A 94 -28.03 19.98 -16.41
N GLU A 95 -27.49 20.99 -17.12
CA GLU A 95 -28.31 22.09 -17.65
C GLU A 95 -29.13 21.57 -18.83
N ASP A 96 -30.08 20.67 -18.58
CA ASP A 96 -31.10 20.30 -19.56
C ASP A 96 -32.40 21.05 -19.20
N PRO A 97 -32.86 22.02 -20.00
CA PRO A 97 -34.00 22.89 -19.67
C PRO A 97 -35.31 22.13 -19.39
N ILE A 98 -35.41 20.86 -19.81
CA ILE A 98 -36.63 20.05 -19.77
C ILE A 98 -36.56 18.98 -18.65
N LEU A 99 -35.36 18.64 -18.16
CA LEU A 99 -35.14 17.59 -17.17
C LEU A 99 -34.46 18.16 -15.91
N GLN A 100 -35.25 18.78 -15.03
CA GLN A 100 -34.77 19.12 -13.67
C GLN A 100 -34.65 17.84 -12.84
N GLY A 101 -33.52 17.15 -12.98
CA GLY A 101 -33.18 15.97 -12.18
C GLY A 101 -31.76 16.09 -11.64
N ASN A 102 -31.62 16.22 -10.31
CA ASN A 102 -30.31 16.16 -9.68
C ASN A 102 -29.78 14.71 -9.74
N LYS A 103 -28.82 14.43 -10.61
CA LYS A 103 -28.09 13.15 -10.62
C LYS A 103 -26.82 13.27 -9.77
N SER A 104 -26.79 12.58 -8.64
CA SER A 104 -25.59 12.44 -7.81
C SER A 104 -24.98 11.06 -7.99
N PHE A 105 -23.68 10.98 -8.28
CA PHE A 105 -22.93 9.72 -8.25
C PHE A 105 -21.85 9.79 -7.17
N THR A 106 -21.70 8.70 -6.42
CA THR A 106 -20.64 8.53 -5.42
C THR A 106 -19.53 7.68 -6.01
N VAL A 107 -18.30 8.18 -6.01
CA VAL A 107 -17.10 7.41 -6.40
C VAL A 107 -16.17 7.33 -5.20
N PHE A 108 -15.67 6.13 -4.93
CA PHE A 108 -14.60 5.93 -3.96
C PHE A 108 -13.27 5.96 -4.71
N ARG A 109 -12.38 6.89 -4.36
CA ARG A 109 -11.03 6.94 -4.93
C ARG A 109 -10.01 6.88 -3.81
N ASN A 110 -8.99 6.06 -4.01
CA ASN A 110 -7.79 6.10 -3.19
C ASN A 110 -6.93 7.27 -3.69
N ILE A 111 -6.89 8.38 -2.95
CA ILE A 111 -6.16 9.57 -3.36
C ILE A 111 -4.67 9.32 -3.09
N GLN A 112 -3.94 8.92 -4.12
CA GLN A 112 -2.47 8.94 -4.08
C GLN A 112 -2.04 10.42 -4.15
N ASN A 113 -1.27 10.91 -3.18
CA ASN A 113 -0.62 12.22 -3.29
C ASN A 113 0.32 12.15 -4.50
N LYS A 114 0.01 12.92 -5.57
CA LYS A 114 0.80 12.94 -6.83
C LYS A 114 2.28 13.27 -6.62
N GLU A 115 2.62 13.90 -5.49
CA GLU A 115 4.00 14.28 -5.14
C GLU A 115 4.91 13.06 -4.93
N GLU A 116 4.39 11.95 -4.37
CA GLU A 116 5.16 10.71 -4.19
C GLU A 116 5.45 9.98 -5.50
N GLU A 117 4.52 10.04 -6.46
CA GLU A 117 4.68 9.40 -7.78
C GLU A 117 5.73 10.12 -8.63
N ILE A 118 5.83 11.44 -8.48
CA ILE A 118 6.87 12.28 -9.12
C ILE A 118 8.24 11.95 -8.53
N ALA A 119 8.35 11.88 -7.20
CA ALA A 119 9.60 11.52 -6.52
C ALA A 119 10.09 10.10 -6.87
N PHE A 120 9.18 9.12 -6.99
CA PHE A 120 9.53 7.76 -7.41
C PHE A 120 10.00 7.70 -8.87
N LYS A 121 9.32 8.40 -9.78
CA LYS A 121 9.76 8.50 -11.19
C LYS A 121 11.15 9.13 -11.27
N GLU A 122 11.37 10.25 -10.59
CA GLU A 122 12.68 10.91 -10.55
C GLU A 122 13.78 10.02 -9.96
N PHE A 123 13.50 9.30 -8.88
CA PHE A 123 14.47 8.37 -8.26
C PHE A 123 14.75 7.14 -9.13
N SER A 124 13.73 6.60 -9.81
CA SER A 124 13.88 5.46 -10.72
C SER A 124 14.72 5.80 -11.95
N SER A 125 14.62 7.04 -12.45
CA SER A 125 15.33 7.55 -13.62
C SER A 125 16.79 7.91 -13.38
N ARG A 126 17.25 7.99 -12.13
CA ARG A 126 18.67 8.28 -11.84
C ARG A 126 19.56 7.07 -12.14
N PRO A 127 20.77 7.28 -12.70
CA PRO A 127 21.74 6.20 -12.94
C PRO A 127 22.22 5.60 -11.60
N LEU A 128 22.56 4.31 -11.61
CA LEU A 128 22.85 3.51 -10.40
C LEU A 128 23.96 4.12 -9.50
N LEU A 129 24.95 4.79 -10.13
CA LEU A 129 26.07 5.46 -9.44
C LEU A 129 25.61 6.66 -8.58
N ALA A 130 24.47 7.28 -8.90
CA ALA A 130 23.91 8.41 -8.17
C ALA A 130 22.92 8.00 -7.05
N LYS A 131 22.76 6.68 -6.81
CA LYS A 131 21.86 6.13 -5.78
C LYS A 131 22.58 5.79 -4.46
N ILE A 132 23.91 5.95 -4.40
CA ILE A 132 24.78 5.47 -3.30
C ILE A 132 25.61 6.62 -2.67
N ALA A 133 25.48 7.85 -3.17
CA ALA A 133 26.08 9.05 -2.57
C ALA A 133 25.01 9.81 -1.77
#